data_AF-A0A519W3T9-F1
#
_entry.id   AF-A0A519W3T9-F1
#
_cell.length_a   1.000
_cell.length_b   1.000
_cell.length_c   1.000
_cell.angle_alpha   90.00
_cell.angle_beta   90.00
_cell.angle_gamma   90.00
#
_symmetry.space_group_name_H-M   'P 1'
#
loop_
_entity.id
_entity.type
_entity.pdbx_description
1 polymer ?
#
loop_
_entity_poly.entity_id
_entity_poly.type
_entity_poly.pdbx_seq_one_letter_code
_entity_poly.pdbx_strand_id
1 'polypeptide(L)'
;MSISEVKVWQEEVIIPTYGIGKPDKNPMFFEKRVYQGSSGVVYPNAVIEKIEDEKTDKAYKGLFLENRYIKIMILPELGGRIQMAYDKIKKRHFVYYNQVIKPALVGLTGPWISGGIEFNWPQHHRPSTFEAIDFDTSENSDGSKTVWVNEVERMFGTKGLVGFTLHPDRAYIEIKAKLFNRTPLPQTFLWWANPAVKVNDDYQSIFPPDVNAVFDHGKRDVSSFPIATGTYYKVDYSPGTDISRYKNIPVPTSYMAINSDYDFMGGYEHDSKGGLLHVANHHVSPGKKQWTWGYSDFGQAWDRNLTDEDGPYIELMTGVFTDNQPDFTWLMPYEEKTFTQYFLPYRELGKVKNATKDILLTVTAEESKLHFKIMVTSIQPTSKILVSIGGKLGYNNQVNLQPEEIFEDLIAIEADFDEKQLLFQVLNEEGKELIRYQPAENKKNEMPEAAMPALMPKEVKSNEQLFLIGQHLEQYRHATFSPVPYYEEALNRDTSDLRNNNALGLWYLRRG
;
A
#
# COMPACT_ATOMS: atom_id res chain seq x y z
N MET A 1 -29.99 -15.62 14.09
CA MET A 1 -29.75 -14.77 12.91
C MET A 1 -29.39 -15.69 11.76
N SER A 2 -29.99 -15.57 10.57
CA SER A 2 -29.54 -16.38 9.43
C SER A 2 -28.11 -15.99 9.10
N ILE A 3 -27.21 -16.97 8.98
CA ILE A 3 -25.84 -16.74 8.50
C ILE A 3 -25.97 -16.05 7.14
N SER A 4 -25.43 -14.83 7.02
CA SER A 4 -25.42 -14.14 5.74
C SER A 4 -24.46 -14.88 4.83
N GLU A 5 -24.98 -15.50 3.77
CA GLU A 5 -24.15 -16.20 2.79
C GLU A 5 -23.20 -15.22 2.08
N VAL A 6 -21.95 -15.64 1.86
CA VAL A 6 -21.03 -14.95 0.94
C VAL A 6 -21.36 -15.39 -0.48
N LYS A 7 -21.59 -14.44 -1.37
CA LYS A 7 -21.86 -14.70 -2.78
C LYS A 7 -20.60 -14.47 -3.60
N VAL A 8 -20.38 -15.33 -4.58
CA VAL A 8 -19.36 -15.17 -5.62
C VAL A 8 -20.02 -15.43 -6.96
N TRP A 9 -19.83 -14.55 -7.94
CA TRP A 9 -20.36 -14.73 -9.29
C TRP A 9 -19.53 -13.98 -10.31
N GLN A 10 -19.73 -14.34 -11.58
CA GLN A 10 -19.18 -13.64 -12.73
C GLN A 10 -20.33 -12.98 -13.50
N GLU A 11 -20.15 -11.73 -13.92
CA GLU A 11 -21.04 -11.05 -14.85
C GLU A 11 -20.23 -10.22 -15.85
N GLU A 12 -20.84 -9.93 -17.01
CA GLU A 12 -20.30 -8.96 -17.94
C GLU A 12 -20.67 -7.55 -17.46
N VAL A 13 -19.68 -6.68 -17.36
CA VAL A 13 -19.86 -5.27 -17.01
C VAL A 13 -19.44 -4.40 -18.18
N ILE A 14 -20.33 -3.51 -18.60
CA ILE A 14 -20.01 -2.54 -19.64
C ILE A 14 -19.41 -1.31 -18.97
N ILE A 15 -18.16 -0.99 -19.34
CA ILE A 15 -17.46 0.20 -18.85
C ILE A 15 -17.02 1.00 -20.08
N PRO A 16 -17.30 2.31 -20.14
CA PRO A 16 -16.71 3.17 -21.14
C PRO A 16 -15.18 3.11 -21.08
N THR A 17 -14.53 2.87 -22.20
CA THR A 17 -13.08 2.64 -22.26
C THR A 17 -12.44 3.41 -23.38
N TYR A 18 -11.42 4.20 -23.05
CA TYR A 18 -10.44 4.67 -24.01
C TYR A 18 -9.46 3.52 -24.29
N GLY A 19 -9.42 3.08 -25.54
CA GLY A 19 -8.58 1.96 -25.94
C GLY A 19 -7.09 2.29 -25.91
N ILE A 20 -6.29 1.28 -26.20
CA ILE A 20 -4.83 1.37 -26.28
C ILE A 20 -4.38 1.02 -27.69
N GLY A 21 -3.30 1.64 -28.13
CA GLY A 21 -2.69 1.37 -29.43
C GLY A 21 -2.17 -0.06 -29.54
N LYS A 22 -1.70 -0.39 -30.74
CA LYS A 22 -1.07 -1.68 -30.99
C LYS A 22 0.29 -1.75 -30.25
N PRO A 23 0.65 -2.92 -29.70
CA PRO A 23 2.00 -3.16 -29.20
C PRO A 23 3.05 -2.86 -30.27
N ASP A 24 4.18 -2.26 -29.86
CA ASP A 24 5.32 -2.08 -30.74
C ASP A 24 5.80 -3.45 -31.24
N LYS A 25 6.14 -3.52 -32.52
CA LYS A 25 6.63 -4.74 -33.17
C LYS A 25 8.07 -5.06 -32.76
N ASN A 26 8.83 -4.05 -32.38
CA ASN A 26 10.23 -4.18 -32.00
C ASN A 26 10.33 -4.53 -30.51
N PRO A 27 11.13 -5.56 -30.15
CA PRO A 27 11.43 -5.81 -28.76
C PRO A 27 12.27 -4.66 -28.18
N MET A 28 11.85 -4.15 -27.01
CA MET A 28 12.53 -3.05 -26.32
C MET A 28 13.45 -3.57 -25.21
N PHE A 29 14.75 -3.38 -25.37
CA PHE A 29 15.79 -3.79 -24.40
C PHE A 29 16.24 -2.62 -23.51
N PHE A 30 15.33 -2.10 -22.69
CA PHE A 30 15.54 -0.91 -21.86
C PHE A 30 16.34 -1.15 -20.57
N GLU A 31 17.56 -1.68 -20.67
CA GLU A 31 18.37 -2.03 -19.49
C GLU A 31 18.71 -0.83 -18.58
N LYS A 32 18.84 0.37 -19.16
CA LYS A 32 19.27 1.60 -18.46
C LYS A 32 18.21 2.70 -18.38
N ARG A 33 16.97 2.43 -18.85
CA ARG A 33 15.86 3.39 -18.70
C ARG A 33 15.58 3.53 -17.21
N VAL A 34 15.56 4.75 -16.69
CA VAL A 34 15.12 4.99 -15.31
C VAL A 34 13.59 4.92 -15.27
N TYR A 35 13.06 4.05 -14.42
CA TYR A 35 11.63 3.92 -14.15
C TYR A 35 11.42 3.82 -12.64
N GLN A 36 10.86 4.89 -12.07
CA GLN A 36 10.63 5.05 -10.63
C GLN A 36 11.88 4.69 -9.79
N GLY A 37 13.06 5.16 -10.20
CA GLY A 37 14.34 4.96 -9.52
C GLY A 37 15.03 3.62 -9.81
N SER A 38 14.36 2.66 -10.46
CA SER A 38 14.92 1.36 -10.85
C SER A 38 15.03 1.22 -12.37
N SER A 39 15.57 0.11 -12.85
CA SER A 39 15.67 -0.20 -14.28
C SER A 39 14.29 -0.46 -14.88
N GLY A 40 14.02 0.21 -16.01
CA GLY A 40 12.82 0.06 -16.82
C GLY A 40 12.89 -1.10 -17.80
N VAL A 41 13.56 -2.20 -17.44
CA VAL A 41 13.51 -3.45 -18.23
C VAL A 41 12.06 -3.87 -18.42
N VAL A 42 11.71 -4.12 -19.68
CA VAL A 42 10.35 -4.50 -20.07
C VAL A 42 10.29 -5.82 -20.84
N TYR A 43 11.37 -6.20 -21.52
CA TYR A 43 11.41 -7.43 -22.30
C TYR A 43 11.10 -8.66 -21.44
N PRO A 44 10.24 -9.59 -21.89
CA PRO A 44 9.67 -9.72 -23.23
C PRO A 44 8.28 -9.09 -23.40
N ASN A 45 7.84 -8.24 -22.47
CA ASN A 45 6.58 -7.51 -22.61
C ASN A 45 6.71 -6.45 -23.70
N ALA A 46 5.63 -6.27 -24.46
CA ALA A 46 5.58 -5.29 -25.52
C ALA A 46 5.20 -3.91 -24.96
N VAL A 47 5.81 -2.86 -25.51
CA VAL A 47 5.51 -1.48 -25.13
C VAL A 47 4.39 -0.95 -26.00
N ILE A 48 3.48 -0.18 -25.42
CA ILE A 48 2.42 0.51 -26.13
C ILE A 48 2.59 2.01 -25.91
N GLU A 49 2.68 2.77 -26.99
CA GLU A 49 3.03 4.20 -26.96
C GLU A 49 1.86 5.11 -27.34
N LYS A 50 0.67 4.56 -27.53
CA LYS A 50 -0.52 5.30 -27.93
C LYS A 50 -1.72 4.93 -27.06
N ILE A 51 -2.46 5.94 -26.62
CA ILE A 51 -3.81 5.84 -26.06
C ILE A 51 -4.80 6.35 -27.11
N GLU A 52 -5.98 5.75 -27.19
CA GLU A 52 -7.03 6.22 -28.09
C GLU A 52 -7.77 7.43 -27.50
N ASP A 53 -8.12 8.40 -28.35
CA ASP A 53 -8.74 9.66 -27.92
C ASP A 53 -10.26 9.56 -27.71
N GLU A 54 -10.89 8.51 -28.26
CA GLU A 54 -12.31 8.26 -28.17
C GLU A 54 -12.58 7.04 -27.31
N LYS A 55 -13.54 7.14 -26.40
CA LYS A 55 -14.00 6.01 -25.60
C LYS A 55 -15.12 5.26 -26.29
N THR A 56 -15.14 3.94 -26.11
CA THR A 56 -16.23 3.06 -26.54
C THR A 56 -16.70 2.23 -25.36
N ASP A 57 -17.99 1.88 -25.33
CA ASP A 57 -18.51 0.91 -24.38
C ASP A 57 -17.84 -0.44 -24.64
N LYS A 58 -17.14 -0.95 -23.62
CA LYS A 58 -16.45 -2.24 -23.67
C LYS A 58 -17.00 -3.16 -22.59
N ALA A 59 -17.32 -4.37 -23.00
CA ALA A 59 -17.61 -5.47 -22.10
C ALA A 59 -16.33 -5.96 -21.42
N TYR A 60 -16.39 -6.06 -20.10
CA TYR A 60 -15.38 -6.70 -19.26
C TYR A 60 -15.99 -7.81 -18.45
N LYS A 61 -15.18 -8.83 -18.15
CA LYS A 61 -15.51 -9.83 -17.14
C LYS A 61 -15.35 -9.25 -15.74
N GLY A 62 -16.44 -9.09 -15.01
CA GLY A 62 -16.44 -8.72 -13.59
C GLY A 62 -16.58 -9.97 -12.71
N LEU A 63 -15.66 -10.13 -11.76
CA LEU A 63 -15.75 -11.14 -10.70
C LEU A 63 -16.19 -10.45 -9.41
N PHE A 64 -17.32 -10.86 -8.87
CA PHE A 64 -17.92 -10.23 -7.71
C PHE A 64 -17.81 -11.11 -6.48
N LEU A 65 -17.53 -10.47 -5.35
CA LEU A 65 -17.70 -11.04 -4.01
C LEU A 65 -18.59 -10.11 -3.20
N GLU A 66 -19.58 -10.67 -2.52
CA GLU A 66 -20.50 -9.91 -1.68
C GLU A 66 -20.83 -10.66 -0.39
N ASN A 67 -20.75 -9.98 0.75
CA ASN A 67 -21.25 -10.48 2.03
C ASN A 67 -22.27 -9.49 2.62
N ARG A 68 -22.54 -9.60 3.93
CA ARG A 68 -23.44 -8.68 4.65
C ARG A 68 -23.02 -7.20 4.53
N TYR A 69 -21.72 -6.92 4.53
CA TYR A 69 -21.16 -5.58 4.74
C TYR A 69 -20.47 -4.99 3.50
N ILE A 70 -19.87 -5.82 2.66
CA ILE A 70 -19.00 -5.40 1.57
C ILE A 70 -19.44 -6.08 0.28
N LYS A 71 -19.39 -5.32 -0.81
CA LYS A 71 -19.42 -5.82 -2.18
C LYS A 71 -18.17 -5.35 -2.91
N ILE A 72 -17.44 -6.24 -3.57
CA ILE A 72 -16.30 -5.90 -4.42
C ILE A 72 -16.48 -6.44 -5.85
N MET A 73 -15.84 -5.76 -6.80
CA MET A 73 -15.70 -6.19 -8.19
C MET A 73 -14.21 -6.23 -8.56
N ILE A 74 -13.78 -7.36 -9.09
CA ILE A 74 -12.41 -7.59 -9.58
C ILE A 74 -12.46 -7.71 -11.10
N LEU A 75 -11.50 -7.06 -11.78
CA LEU A 75 -11.37 -7.10 -13.24
C LEU A 75 -10.14 -7.94 -13.64
N PRO A 76 -10.28 -9.26 -13.87
CA PRO A 76 -9.17 -10.12 -14.33
C PRO A 76 -8.56 -9.64 -15.65
N GLU A 77 -9.33 -8.95 -16.50
CA GLU A 77 -8.85 -8.43 -17.79
C GLU A 77 -8.01 -7.14 -17.67
N LEU A 78 -7.93 -6.56 -16.46
CA LEU A 78 -7.12 -5.39 -16.13
C LEU A 78 -6.23 -5.72 -14.93
N GLY A 79 -5.47 -6.80 -15.07
CA GLY A 79 -4.49 -7.21 -14.07
C GLY A 79 -5.05 -7.76 -12.77
N GLY A 80 -6.33 -8.13 -12.73
CA GLY A 80 -7.00 -8.66 -11.53
C GLY A 80 -7.10 -7.65 -10.39
N ARG A 81 -7.12 -6.35 -10.71
CA ARG A 81 -7.36 -5.30 -9.71
C ARG A 81 -8.74 -5.42 -9.10
N ILE A 82 -8.89 -4.96 -7.85
CA ILE A 82 -10.21 -4.62 -7.32
C ILE A 82 -10.61 -3.31 -7.97
N GLN A 83 -11.58 -3.31 -8.88
CA GLN A 83 -12.06 -2.09 -9.54
C GLN A 83 -12.99 -1.29 -8.62
N MET A 84 -13.81 -1.99 -7.83
CA MET A 84 -14.82 -1.39 -6.98
C MET A 84 -14.87 -2.10 -5.64
N ALA A 85 -15.02 -1.33 -4.57
CA ALA A 85 -15.31 -1.84 -3.23
C ALA A 85 -16.33 -0.93 -2.54
N TYR A 86 -17.45 -1.50 -2.14
CA TYR A 86 -18.63 -0.79 -1.63
C TYR A 86 -18.96 -1.21 -0.20
N ASP A 87 -19.05 -0.23 0.68
CA ASP A 87 -19.54 -0.37 2.05
C ASP A 87 -21.06 -0.30 2.05
N LYS A 88 -21.72 -1.41 2.40
CA LYS A 88 -23.18 -1.54 2.44
C LYS A 88 -23.81 -0.86 3.66
N ILE A 89 -23.04 -0.61 4.72
CA ILE A 89 -23.51 0.11 5.92
C ILE A 89 -23.55 1.61 5.61
N LYS A 90 -22.40 2.19 5.22
CA LYS A 90 -22.32 3.63 4.91
C LYS A 90 -22.88 3.99 3.53
N LYS A 91 -23.10 2.99 2.67
CA LYS A 91 -23.62 3.12 1.29
C LYS A 91 -22.73 3.99 0.41
N ARG A 92 -21.44 3.63 0.34
CA ARG A 92 -20.43 4.35 -0.47
C ARG A 92 -19.35 3.42 -0.98
N HIS A 93 -18.67 3.84 -2.05
CA HIS A 93 -17.41 3.22 -2.46
C HIS A 93 -16.28 3.70 -1.54
N PHE A 94 -15.56 2.79 -0.91
CA PHE A 94 -14.44 3.13 -0.02
C PHE A 94 -13.08 3.01 -0.71
N VAL A 95 -13.08 2.67 -1.99
CA VAL A 95 -11.98 2.88 -2.94
C VAL A 95 -12.47 3.80 -4.06
N TYR A 96 -11.56 4.47 -4.76
CA TYR A 96 -11.88 5.31 -5.90
C TYR A 96 -12.41 4.44 -7.05
N TYR A 97 -13.73 4.37 -7.18
CA TYR A 97 -14.39 3.65 -8.26
C TYR A 97 -14.45 4.54 -9.49
N ASN A 98 -13.44 4.44 -10.36
CA ASN A 98 -13.43 5.12 -11.65
C ASN A 98 -14.43 4.43 -12.59
N GLN A 99 -15.42 5.18 -13.05
CA GLN A 99 -16.51 4.70 -13.91
C GLN A 99 -16.11 4.66 -15.39
N VAL A 100 -14.88 5.05 -15.71
CA VAL A 100 -14.28 4.95 -17.05
C VAL A 100 -12.92 4.27 -16.96
N ILE A 101 -12.59 3.44 -17.94
CA ILE A 101 -11.22 2.94 -18.13
C ILE A 101 -10.50 3.95 -19.04
N LYS A 102 -9.74 4.86 -18.44
CA LYS A 102 -8.99 5.92 -19.15
C LYS A 102 -7.50 5.80 -18.89
N PRO A 103 -6.75 5.06 -19.75
CA PRO A 103 -5.33 4.82 -19.52
C PRO A 103 -4.49 6.06 -19.86
N ALA A 104 -3.34 6.16 -19.19
CA ALA A 104 -2.26 7.08 -19.54
C ALA A 104 -0.94 6.31 -19.66
N LEU A 105 0.07 6.92 -20.31
CA LEU A 105 1.40 6.34 -20.49
C LEU A 105 2.27 6.46 -19.22
N VAL A 106 1.77 5.91 -18.11
CA VAL A 106 2.41 5.91 -16.79
C VAL A 106 3.03 4.54 -16.45
N GLY A 107 2.43 3.46 -16.93
CA GLY A 107 2.85 2.10 -16.64
C GLY A 107 4.20 1.74 -17.26
N LEU A 108 4.80 0.65 -16.78
CA LEU A 108 6.10 0.18 -17.25
C LEU A 108 6.10 -0.08 -18.77
N THR A 109 5.02 -0.72 -19.25
CA THR A 109 4.74 -1.07 -20.65
C THR A 109 3.93 0.02 -21.39
N GLY A 110 3.69 1.16 -20.75
CA GLY A 110 2.91 2.28 -21.28
C GLY A 110 1.56 2.42 -20.56
N PRO A 111 0.48 1.74 -20.99
CA PRO A 111 -0.86 1.93 -20.44
C PRO A 111 -0.97 1.59 -18.96
N TRP A 112 -1.51 2.52 -18.19
CA TRP A 112 -1.88 2.35 -16.80
C TRP A 112 -3.14 3.17 -16.50
N ILE A 113 -3.98 2.68 -15.60
CA ILE A 113 -5.26 3.30 -15.21
C ILE A 113 -5.33 3.57 -13.71
N SER A 114 -5.95 4.69 -13.34
CA SER A 114 -6.24 5.05 -11.95
C SER A 114 -7.44 4.28 -11.40
N GLY A 115 -7.55 4.27 -10.07
CA GLY A 115 -8.71 3.73 -9.37
C GLY A 115 -8.60 2.29 -8.91
N GLY A 116 -9.49 1.94 -7.99
CA GLY A 116 -9.54 0.62 -7.38
C GLY A 116 -8.37 0.34 -6.44
N ILE A 117 -7.95 -0.93 -6.39
CA ILE A 117 -6.72 -1.39 -5.75
C ILE A 117 -5.90 -2.18 -6.77
N GLU A 118 -4.74 -1.66 -7.16
CA GLU A 118 -3.77 -2.36 -8.01
C GLU A 118 -2.77 -3.15 -7.14
N PHE A 119 -2.45 -4.39 -7.52
CA PHE A 119 -1.50 -5.26 -6.81
C PHE A 119 -0.20 -5.38 -7.59
N ASN A 120 0.79 -4.58 -7.22
CA ASN A 120 2.01 -4.42 -7.99
C ASN A 120 3.03 -5.49 -7.68
N TRP A 121 3.36 -6.28 -8.70
CA TRP A 121 4.33 -7.36 -8.69
C TRP A 121 4.73 -7.70 -10.13
N PRO A 122 5.97 -8.15 -10.40
CA PRO A 122 7.15 -8.15 -9.52
C PRO A 122 7.84 -6.76 -9.50
N GLN A 123 7.17 -5.76 -10.05
CA GLN A 123 7.63 -4.39 -10.26
C GLN A 123 6.46 -3.45 -9.98
N HIS A 124 6.76 -2.19 -9.68
CA HIS A 124 5.78 -1.12 -9.56
C HIS A 124 6.01 -0.05 -10.64
N HIS A 125 4.98 0.45 -11.36
CA HIS A 125 3.69 -0.25 -11.56
C HIS A 125 3.89 -1.59 -12.27
N ARG A 126 2.98 -2.56 -12.06
CA ARG A 126 3.13 -3.91 -12.59
C ARG A 126 3.14 -3.92 -14.13
N PRO A 127 3.96 -4.76 -14.78
CA PRO A 127 4.10 -4.76 -16.24
C PRO A 127 2.79 -5.06 -16.97
N SER A 128 1.98 -5.95 -16.41
CA SER A 128 0.76 -6.50 -16.98
C SER A 128 -0.51 -5.82 -16.43
N THR A 129 -0.41 -4.59 -15.90
CA THR A 129 -1.54 -3.86 -15.26
C THR A 129 -2.77 -3.73 -16.17
N PHE A 130 -2.53 -3.70 -17.48
CA PHE A 130 -3.56 -3.60 -18.52
C PHE A 130 -3.74 -4.92 -19.32
N GLU A 131 -3.18 -6.02 -18.84
CA GLU A 131 -3.30 -7.35 -19.46
C GLU A 131 -4.28 -8.23 -18.68
N ALA A 132 -4.87 -9.20 -19.38
CA ALA A 132 -5.70 -10.21 -18.76
C ALA A 132 -4.85 -11.24 -18.00
N ILE A 133 -5.36 -11.68 -16.85
CA ILE A 133 -4.73 -12.73 -16.04
C ILE A 133 -5.71 -13.85 -15.71
N ASP A 134 -5.17 -15.00 -15.31
CA ASP A 134 -5.96 -16.16 -14.91
C ASP A 134 -6.67 -15.90 -13.58
N PHE A 135 -7.83 -16.54 -13.40
CA PHE A 135 -8.56 -16.48 -12.15
C PHE A 135 -9.30 -17.79 -11.87
N ASP A 136 -9.65 -18.00 -10.61
CA ASP A 136 -10.52 -19.09 -10.16
C ASP A 136 -11.31 -18.65 -8.91
N THR A 137 -12.29 -19.45 -8.49
CA THR A 137 -13.08 -19.18 -7.29
C THR A 137 -13.12 -20.41 -6.38
N SER A 138 -13.08 -20.21 -5.07
CA SER A 138 -13.19 -21.30 -4.09
C SER A 138 -14.17 -20.97 -2.98
N GLU A 139 -14.85 -22.00 -2.49
CA GLU A 139 -15.65 -21.95 -1.26
C GLU A 139 -14.88 -22.62 -0.13
N ASN A 140 -14.85 -21.96 1.03
CA ASN A 140 -14.11 -22.44 2.20
C ASN A 140 -15.07 -23.09 3.20
N SER A 141 -14.53 -23.96 4.06
CA SER A 141 -15.31 -24.71 5.06
C SER A 141 -16.02 -23.84 6.10
N ASP A 142 -15.54 -22.61 6.31
CA ASP A 142 -16.14 -21.62 7.22
C ASP A 142 -17.24 -20.77 6.56
N GLY A 143 -17.59 -21.07 5.30
CA GLY A 143 -18.58 -20.32 4.52
C GLY A 143 -18.03 -19.06 3.86
N SER A 144 -16.76 -18.71 4.06
CA SER A 144 -16.10 -17.67 3.28
C SER A 144 -15.91 -18.12 1.82
N LYS A 145 -15.81 -17.16 0.91
CA LYS A 145 -15.51 -17.44 -0.51
C LYS A 145 -14.35 -16.57 -0.97
N THR A 146 -13.54 -17.13 -1.86
CA THR A 146 -12.32 -16.50 -2.36
C THR A 146 -12.35 -16.41 -3.88
N VAL A 147 -11.96 -15.25 -4.42
CA VAL A 147 -11.57 -15.10 -5.82
C VAL A 147 -10.05 -15.10 -5.89
N TRP A 148 -9.48 -16.01 -6.65
CA TRP A 148 -8.04 -16.09 -6.90
C TRP A 148 -7.73 -15.45 -8.23
N VAL A 149 -6.66 -14.66 -8.28
CA VAL A 149 -6.04 -14.20 -9.53
C VAL A 149 -4.59 -14.62 -9.58
N ASN A 150 -4.12 -14.98 -10.76
CA ASN A 150 -2.85 -15.68 -10.94
C ASN A 150 -2.12 -15.22 -12.20
N GLU A 151 -0.81 -15.06 -12.07
CA GLU A 151 0.08 -14.75 -13.19
C GLU A 151 1.43 -15.46 -13.03
N VAL A 152 1.96 -15.96 -14.14
CA VAL A 152 3.40 -16.22 -14.29
C VAL A 152 3.97 -15.08 -15.10
N GLU A 153 4.66 -14.14 -14.43
CA GLU A 153 5.17 -12.95 -15.10
C GLU A 153 6.34 -13.30 -16.02
N ARG A 154 6.42 -12.60 -17.15
CA ARG A 154 7.27 -13.01 -18.27
C ARG A 154 8.71 -12.51 -18.18
N MET A 155 8.99 -11.50 -17.36
CA MET A 155 10.31 -10.86 -17.31
C MET A 155 11.31 -11.73 -16.55
N PHE A 156 10.88 -12.35 -15.45
CA PHE A 156 11.74 -13.15 -14.58
C PHE A 156 11.22 -14.58 -14.33
N GLY A 157 10.09 -14.96 -14.94
CA GLY A 157 9.50 -16.30 -14.84
C GLY A 157 8.90 -16.64 -13.46
N THR A 158 8.80 -15.64 -12.58
CA THR A 158 8.24 -15.77 -11.24
C THR A 158 6.70 -15.82 -11.29
N LYS A 159 6.08 -16.26 -10.20
CA LYS A 159 4.62 -16.45 -10.13
C LYS A 159 4.03 -15.65 -8.98
N GLY A 160 2.98 -14.90 -9.26
CA GLY A 160 2.13 -14.23 -8.28
C GLY A 160 0.74 -14.86 -8.24
N LEU A 161 0.26 -15.19 -7.05
CA LEU A 161 -1.11 -15.63 -6.78
C LEU A 161 -1.69 -14.75 -5.67
N VAL A 162 -2.88 -14.18 -5.90
CA VAL A 162 -3.56 -13.30 -4.94
C VAL A 162 -4.98 -13.80 -4.74
N GLY A 163 -5.35 -14.09 -3.50
CA GLY A 163 -6.71 -14.49 -3.12
C GLY A 163 -7.41 -13.35 -2.39
N PHE A 164 -8.61 -12.99 -2.86
CA PHE A 164 -9.50 -12.03 -2.24
C PHE A 164 -10.63 -12.78 -1.54
N THR A 165 -10.70 -12.71 -0.22
CA THR A 165 -11.67 -13.45 0.58
C THR A 165 -12.63 -12.51 1.29
N LEU A 166 -13.92 -12.79 1.18
CA LEU A 166 -14.94 -12.24 2.08
C LEU A 166 -15.44 -13.34 3.01
N HIS A 167 -15.56 -13.01 4.28
CA HIS A 167 -16.14 -13.86 5.32
C HIS A 167 -17.61 -13.51 5.55
N PRO A 168 -18.49 -14.47 5.92
CA PRO A 168 -19.93 -14.22 6.10
C PRO A 168 -20.28 -13.01 6.98
N ASP A 169 -19.50 -12.81 8.04
CA ASP A 169 -19.80 -11.94 9.18
C ASP A 169 -18.70 -10.89 9.46
N ARG A 170 -17.83 -10.62 8.48
CA ARG A 170 -16.73 -9.64 8.64
C ARG A 170 -16.79 -8.51 7.63
N ALA A 171 -16.58 -7.29 8.11
CA ALA A 171 -16.57 -6.06 7.33
C ALA A 171 -15.16 -5.67 6.86
N TYR A 172 -14.44 -6.63 6.26
CA TYR A 172 -13.16 -6.38 5.58
C TYR A 172 -12.96 -7.31 4.39
N ILE A 173 -12.05 -6.92 3.51
CA ILE A 173 -11.49 -7.74 2.45
C ILE A 173 -10.19 -8.32 2.99
N GLU A 174 -10.10 -9.65 3.04
CA GLU A 174 -8.83 -10.34 3.32
C GLU A 174 -8.11 -10.62 2.00
N ILE A 175 -6.83 -10.29 1.94
CA ILE A 175 -5.97 -10.52 0.78
C ILE A 175 -4.84 -11.44 1.18
N LYS A 176 -4.76 -12.61 0.56
CA LYS A 176 -3.65 -13.55 0.75
C LYS A 176 -2.84 -13.65 -0.52
N ALA A 177 -1.59 -13.23 -0.47
CA ALA A 177 -0.68 -13.30 -1.60
C ALA A 177 0.35 -14.40 -1.41
N LYS A 178 0.77 -14.99 -2.53
CA LYS A 178 1.81 -16.01 -2.64
C LYS A 178 2.69 -15.70 -3.83
N LEU A 179 3.96 -15.45 -3.55
CA LEU A 179 4.98 -15.08 -4.52
C LEU A 179 5.99 -16.21 -4.59
N PHE A 180 6.22 -16.75 -5.78
CA PHE A 180 7.02 -17.96 -5.97
C PHE A 180 8.05 -17.80 -7.09
N ASN A 181 9.32 -18.06 -6.77
CA ASN A 181 10.38 -18.09 -7.77
C ASN A 181 10.47 -19.48 -8.39
N ARG A 182 10.10 -19.60 -9.66
CA ARG A 182 10.07 -20.87 -10.40
C ARG A 182 11.42 -21.23 -11.04
N THR A 183 12.44 -20.40 -10.84
CA THR A 183 13.71 -20.47 -11.55
C THR A 183 14.85 -20.96 -10.63
N PRO A 184 15.92 -21.56 -11.20
CA PRO A 184 17.08 -21.99 -10.42
C PRO A 184 17.98 -20.84 -9.96
N LEU A 185 17.65 -19.58 -10.30
CA LEU A 185 18.45 -18.40 -9.99
C LEU A 185 17.68 -17.48 -9.04
N PRO A 186 18.34 -16.76 -8.11
CA PRO A 186 17.68 -15.75 -7.30
C PRO A 186 17.05 -14.68 -8.21
N GLN A 187 15.83 -14.28 -7.89
CA GLN A 187 15.13 -13.16 -8.52
C GLN A 187 14.92 -12.05 -7.50
N THR A 188 14.61 -10.86 -7.96
CA THR A 188 14.20 -9.76 -7.08
C THR A 188 12.75 -9.42 -7.35
N PHE A 189 12.10 -8.81 -6.37
CA PHE A 189 10.75 -8.35 -6.54
C PHE A 189 10.42 -7.15 -5.68
N LEU A 190 9.34 -6.50 -6.03
CA LEU A 190 8.69 -5.48 -5.23
C LEU A 190 7.20 -5.82 -5.12
N TRP A 191 6.63 -5.64 -3.92
CA TRP A 191 5.18 -5.73 -3.70
C TRP A 191 4.62 -4.44 -3.11
N TRP A 192 3.61 -3.88 -3.78
CA TRP A 192 2.75 -2.82 -3.23
C TRP A 192 1.30 -3.05 -3.62
N ALA A 193 0.40 -3.02 -2.64
CA ALA A 193 -1.01 -2.83 -2.91
C ALA A 193 -1.30 -1.32 -2.96
N ASN A 194 -1.94 -0.86 -4.04
CA ASN A 194 -2.15 0.56 -4.33
C ASN A 194 -3.65 0.87 -4.34
N PRO A 195 -4.30 1.02 -3.19
CA PRO A 195 -5.66 1.54 -3.16
C PRO A 195 -5.64 3.02 -3.55
N ALA A 196 -6.43 3.35 -4.56
CA ALA A 196 -6.81 4.71 -4.86
C ALA A 196 -8.04 5.10 -4.04
N VAL A 197 -8.09 6.35 -3.59
CA VAL A 197 -9.19 6.92 -2.80
C VAL A 197 -9.55 8.29 -3.35
N LYS A 198 -10.85 8.59 -3.39
CA LYS A 198 -11.35 9.90 -3.82
C LYS A 198 -10.95 10.96 -2.81
N VAL A 199 -10.51 12.12 -3.30
CA VAL A 199 -10.11 13.23 -2.43
C VAL A 199 -10.83 14.53 -2.75
N ASN A 200 -10.81 15.43 -1.79
CA ASN A 200 -11.33 16.79 -1.84
C ASN A 200 -10.63 17.63 -0.75
N ASP A 201 -11.09 18.86 -0.56
CA ASP A 201 -10.53 19.80 0.43
C ASP A 201 -10.57 19.30 1.88
N ASP A 202 -11.46 18.35 2.14
CA ASP A 202 -11.73 17.74 3.43
C ASP A 202 -10.98 16.42 3.65
N TYR A 203 -10.27 15.92 2.65
CA TYR A 203 -9.54 14.67 2.74
C TYR A 203 -8.26 14.78 3.57
N GLN A 204 -8.02 13.78 4.41
CA GLN A 204 -6.82 13.64 5.21
C GLN A 204 -6.29 12.20 5.20
N SER A 205 -5.01 12.03 4.93
CA SER A 205 -4.34 10.74 5.13
C SER A 205 -4.05 10.50 6.58
N ILE A 206 -4.20 9.24 6.99
CA ILE A 206 -4.03 8.78 8.37
C ILE A 206 -2.86 7.83 8.40
N PHE A 207 -1.69 8.34 8.80
CA PHE A 207 -0.56 7.51 9.19
C PHE A 207 -0.59 7.28 10.70
N PRO A 208 0.02 6.20 11.20
CA PRO A 208 0.07 5.93 12.62
C PRO A 208 0.64 7.07 13.47
N PRO A 209 0.23 7.17 14.76
CA PRO A 209 0.67 8.27 15.63
C PRO A 209 2.16 8.33 15.94
N ASP A 210 2.91 7.25 15.70
CA ASP A 210 4.37 7.19 15.91
C ASP A 210 5.18 7.62 14.67
N VAL A 211 4.52 7.86 13.53
CA VAL A 211 5.19 8.37 12.33
C VAL A 211 5.46 9.85 12.46
N ASN A 212 6.74 10.21 12.56
CA ASN A 212 7.20 11.60 12.64
C ASN A 212 7.98 12.08 11.42
N ALA A 213 8.32 11.18 10.49
CA ALA A 213 9.09 11.48 9.29
C ALA A 213 8.58 10.69 8.09
N VAL A 214 8.77 11.26 6.91
CA VAL A 214 8.43 10.66 5.62
C VAL A 214 9.55 10.89 4.60
N PHE A 215 9.75 9.92 3.72
CA PHE A 215 10.71 9.95 2.63
C PHE A 215 10.06 10.13 1.27
N ASP A 216 10.84 10.64 0.31
CA ASP A 216 10.51 10.54 -1.11
C ASP A 216 10.92 9.18 -1.72
N HIS A 217 10.78 9.05 -3.04
CA HIS A 217 11.26 7.88 -3.77
C HIS A 217 12.78 7.71 -3.64
N GLY A 218 13.21 6.52 -3.22
CA GLY A 218 14.62 6.17 -3.04
C GLY A 218 15.25 6.82 -1.81
N LYS A 219 14.44 7.32 -0.87
CA LYS A 219 14.88 7.99 0.37
C LYS A 219 15.82 9.19 0.10
N ARG A 220 15.69 9.87 -1.04
CA ARG A 220 16.58 10.98 -1.48
C ARG A 220 16.33 12.29 -0.72
N ASP A 221 15.14 12.45 -0.16
CA ASP A 221 14.76 13.63 0.62
C ASP A 221 13.81 13.25 1.75
N VAL A 222 13.85 14.00 2.85
CA VAL A 222 13.12 13.71 4.09
C VAL A 222 12.31 14.92 4.55
N SER A 223 11.11 14.68 5.08
CA SER A 223 10.28 15.71 5.70
C SER A 223 9.70 15.24 7.02
N SER A 224 9.44 16.16 7.95
CA SER A 224 8.67 15.87 9.15
C SER A 224 7.19 15.66 8.82
N PHE A 225 6.54 14.76 9.55
CA PHE A 225 5.14 14.42 9.36
C PHE A 225 4.39 14.47 10.70
N PRO A 226 3.10 14.91 10.74
CA PRO A 226 2.30 15.42 9.62
C PRO A 226 2.60 16.90 9.29
N ILE A 227 3.31 17.62 10.16
CA ILE A 227 3.65 19.03 9.94
C ILE A 227 5.04 19.13 9.32
N ALA A 228 5.12 19.55 8.06
CA ALA A 228 6.36 19.85 7.37
C ALA A 228 6.76 21.30 7.64
N THR A 229 8.02 21.57 7.98
CA THR A 229 8.52 22.90 8.38
C THR A 229 9.65 23.45 7.50
N GLY A 230 10.02 22.74 6.44
CA GLY A 230 11.12 23.12 5.53
C GLY A 230 10.80 22.86 4.07
N THR A 231 11.84 22.76 3.23
CA THR A 231 11.68 22.46 1.81
C THR A 231 11.57 20.96 1.56
N TYR A 232 10.57 20.54 0.79
CA TYR A 232 10.41 19.16 0.34
C TYR A 232 9.78 19.16 -1.06
N TYR A 233 10.32 18.36 -2.01
CA TYR A 233 9.92 18.44 -3.42
C TYR A 233 10.00 19.85 -4.03
N LYS A 234 11.00 20.64 -3.60
CA LYS A 234 11.21 22.05 -4.00
C LYS A 234 10.07 23.01 -3.59
N VAL A 235 9.20 22.59 -2.68
CA VAL A 235 8.15 23.43 -2.08
C VAL A 235 8.57 23.78 -0.66
N ASP A 236 8.47 25.06 -0.28
CA ASP A 236 8.72 25.53 1.08
C ASP A 236 7.44 25.40 1.92
N TYR A 237 7.48 24.59 2.97
CA TYR A 237 6.37 24.36 3.91
C TYR A 237 6.50 25.14 5.23
N SER A 238 7.45 26.08 5.32
CA SER A 238 7.67 26.92 6.50
C SER A 238 6.48 27.84 6.80
N PRO A 239 6.20 28.18 8.09
CA PRO A 239 6.84 27.68 9.30
C PRO A 239 6.31 26.31 9.76
N GLY A 240 5.29 25.77 9.07
CA GLY A 240 4.62 24.51 9.41
C GLY A 240 3.36 24.33 8.58
N THR A 241 3.32 23.29 7.74
CA THR A 241 2.17 22.93 6.91
C THR A 241 1.75 21.49 7.18
N ASP A 242 0.46 21.25 7.43
CA ASP A 242 -0.07 19.89 7.58
C ASP A 242 -0.15 19.19 6.21
N ILE A 243 0.87 18.40 5.89
CA ILE A 243 0.99 17.63 4.64
C ILE A 243 0.22 16.31 4.68
N SER A 244 -0.52 16.02 5.77
CA SER A 244 -1.52 14.96 5.75
C SER A 244 -2.83 15.37 5.06
N ARG A 245 -3.05 16.68 4.85
CA ARG A 245 -4.23 17.24 4.17
C ARG A 245 -3.97 17.39 2.68
N TYR A 246 -4.79 16.76 1.84
CA TYR A 246 -4.61 16.77 0.37
C TYR A 246 -4.48 18.19 -0.20
N LYS A 247 -5.37 19.11 0.21
CA LYS A 247 -5.38 20.50 -0.29
C LYS A 247 -4.09 21.31 -0.03
N ASN A 248 -3.28 20.86 0.93
CA ASN A 248 -2.05 21.55 1.31
C ASN A 248 -0.83 21.12 0.48
N ILE A 249 -1.00 20.16 -0.44
CA ILE A 249 0.11 19.54 -1.17
C ILE A 249 0.05 20.02 -2.62
N PRO A 250 0.82 21.02 -3.04
CA PRO A 250 0.60 21.68 -4.34
C PRO A 250 1.14 20.88 -5.54
N VAL A 251 2.16 20.05 -5.34
CA VAL A 251 2.89 19.39 -6.44
C VAL A 251 2.85 17.86 -6.32
N PRO A 252 3.14 17.11 -7.40
CA PRO A 252 3.25 15.66 -7.34
C PRO A 252 4.24 15.23 -6.28
N THR A 253 3.77 14.50 -5.27
CA THR A 253 4.56 14.21 -4.08
C THR A 253 4.28 12.81 -3.56
N SER A 254 5.34 12.09 -3.21
CA SER A 254 5.29 10.85 -2.44
C SER A 254 5.67 11.10 -1.00
N TYR A 255 4.98 10.41 -0.09
CA TYR A 255 5.33 10.36 1.32
C TYR A 255 5.36 8.91 1.77
N MET A 256 6.55 8.37 2.04
CA MET A 256 6.73 7.03 2.60
C MET A 256 7.05 7.15 4.08
N ALA A 257 6.16 6.66 4.94
CA ALA A 257 6.44 6.60 6.37
C ALA A 257 7.64 5.71 6.65
N ILE A 258 8.35 6.04 7.73
CA ILE A 258 9.46 5.23 8.25
C ILE A 258 9.19 4.86 9.70
N ASN A 259 9.64 3.66 10.10
CA ASN A 259 9.71 3.20 11.49
C ASN A 259 8.41 3.36 12.29
N SER A 260 7.39 2.57 11.94
CA SER A 260 6.15 2.50 12.71
C SER A 260 5.94 1.09 13.27
N ASP A 261 5.66 1.01 14.57
CA ASP A 261 5.31 -0.22 15.29
C ASP A 261 3.80 -0.54 15.18
N TYR A 262 3.04 0.27 14.42
CA TYR A 262 1.61 0.09 14.19
C TYR A 262 1.33 -0.65 12.86
N ASP A 263 0.27 -1.46 12.88
CA ASP A 263 -0.13 -2.34 11.77
C ASP A 263 -1.02 -1.66 10.72
N PHE A 264 -1.33 -0.37 10.85
CA PHE A 264 -2.37 0.28 10.04
C PHE A 264 -1.90 1.51 9.27
N MET A 265 -2.63 1.86 8.22
CA MET A 265 -2.62 3.20 7.61
C MET A 265 -3.93 3.40 6.84
N GLY A 266 -4.26 4.63 6.47
CA GLY A 266 -5.43 4.88 5.63
C GLY A 266 -5.66 6.34 5.31
N GLY A 267 -6.92 6.70 5.15
CA GLY A 267 -7.33 8.08 4.99
C GLY A 267 -8.80 8.29 5.32
N TYR A 268 -9.19 9.54 5.48
CA TYR A 268 -10.48 9.97 5.99
C TYR A 268 -11.01 11.17 5.21
N GLU A 269 -12.28 11.08 4.83
CA GLU A 269 -13.09 12.17 4.31
C GLU A 269 -13.84 12.83 5.48
N HIS A 270 -13.42 14.04 5.88
CA HIS A 270 -14.04 14.73 7.02
C HIS A 270 -15.48 15.20 6.75
N ASP A 271 -15.80 15.48 5.49
CA ASP A 271 -17.13 15.87 5.00
C ASP A 271 -18.11 14.68 5.00
N SER A 272 -17.75 13.60 4.31
CA SER A 272 -18.62 12.43 4.14
C SER A 272 -18.57 11.47 5.35
N LYS A 273 -17.60 11.70 6.24
CA LYS A 273 -17.29 10.91 7.44
C LYS A 273 -17.07 9.43 7.15
N GLY A 274 -16.30 9.16 6.09
CA GLY A 274 -15.95 7.82 5.63
C GLY A 274 -14.46 7.71 5.32
N GLY A 275 -13.94 6.49 5.28
CA GLY A 275 -12.55 6.26 4.94
C GLY A 275 -12.24 4.81 4.57
N LEU A 276 -10.99 4.62 4.16
CA LEU A 276 -10.36 3.32 3.91
C LEU A 276 -9.25 3.13 4.93
N LEU A 277 -9.18 1.94 5.52
CA LEU A 277 -8.02 1.51 6.30
C LEU A 277 -7.41 0.25 5.70
N HIS A 278 -6.09 0.22 5.67
CA HIS A 278 -5.28 -0.98 5.51
C HIS A 278 -4.79 -1.44 6.88
N VAL A 279 -4.80 -2.74 7.13
CA VAL A 279 -4.17 -3.37 8.29
C VAL A 279 -3.35 -4.58 7.86
N ALA A 280 -2.11 -4.70 8.33
CA ALA A 280 -1.26 -5.88 8.18
C ALA A 280 -0.14 -5.86 9.22
N ASN A 281 0.42 -7.02 9.55
CA ASN A 281 1.57 -7.13 10.45
C ASN A 281 2.74 -6.28 9.93
N HIS A 282 3.14 -5.24 10.65
CA HIS A 282 4.17 -4.29 10.23
C HIS A 282 5.57 -4.91 10.06
N HIS A 283 5.87 -6.06 10.67
CA HIS A 283 7.12 -6.79 10.42
C HIS A 283 7.17 -7.43 9.02
N VAL A 284 6.01 -7.63 8.40
CA VAL A 284 5.88 -8.18 7.04
C VAL A 284 5.50 -7.08 6.06
N SER A 285 4.59 -6.18 6.44
CA SER A 285 4.11 -5.05 5.65
C SER A 285 4.47 -3.70 6.29
N PRO A 286 5.76 -3.32 6.31
CA PRO A 286 6.18 -2.06 6.94
C PRO A 286 5.79 -0.84 6.11
N GLY A 287 5.73 -0.96 4.78
CA GLY A 287 5.53 0.15 3.87
C GLY A 287 4.15 0.79 3.99
N LYS A 288 4.15 2.10 4.24
CA LYS A 288 2.96 2.96 4.30
C LYS A 288 3.26 4.20 3.48
N LYS A 289 2.57 4.37 2.35
CA LYS A 289 2.88 5.42 1.38
C LYS A 289 1.63 6.19 0.97
N GLN A 290 1.79 7.48 0.78
CA GLN A 290 0.86 8.31 0.04
C GLN A 290 1.51 8.76 -1.27
N TRP A 291 0.78 8.74 -2.37
CA TRP A 291 1.11 9.46 -3.60
C TRP A 291 -0.05 10.35 -4.04
N THR A 292 0.26 11.56 -4.49
CA THR A 292 -0.71 12.50 -5.07
C THR A 292 -0.09 13.23 -6.25
N TRP A 293 -0.91 13.60 -7.24
CA TRP A 293 -0.52 14.53 -8.31
C TRP A 293 -0.40 15.99 -7.83
N GLY A 294 -0.84 16.27 -6.60
CA GLY A 294 -0.86 17.60 -6.01
C GLY A 294 -2.16 18.35 -6.31
N TYR A 295 -2.43 19.39 -5.52
CA TYR A 295 -3.66 20.17 -5.55
C TYR A 295 -3.62 21.35 -6.54
N SER A 296 -2.47 21.62 -7.16
CA SER A 296 -2.34 22.69 -8.17
C SER A 296 -2.90 22.30 -9.55
N ASP A 297 -2.94 23.26 -10.47
CA ASP A 297 -3.39 23.08 -11.87
C ASP A 297 -2.72 21.89 -12.56
N PHE A 298 -1.45 21.61 -12.25
CA PHE A 298 -0.74 20.46 -12.82
C PHE A 298 -1.35 19.14 -12.37
N GLY A 299 -1.63 18.99 -11.07
CA GLY A 299 -2.22 17.77 -10.54
C GLY A 299 -3.65 17.56 -11.02
N GLN A 300 -4.44 18.64 -11.02
CA GLN A 300 -5.81 18.61 -11.56
C GLN A 300 -5.85 18.30 -13.06
N ALA A 301 -4.81 18.68 -13.83
CA ALA A 301 -4.69 18.28 -15.23
C ALA A 301 -4.43 16.78 -15.37
N TRP A 302 -3.60 16.19 -14.50
CA TRP A 302 -3.41 14.74 -14.45
C TRP A 302 -4.68 13.99 -14.06
N ASP A 303 -5.46 14.49 -13.10
CA ASP A 303 -6.73 13.89 -12.72
C ASP A 303 -7.69 13.81 -13.93
N ARG A 304 -7.82 14.89 -14.71
CA ARG A 304 -8.63 14.92 -15.95
C ARG A 304 -8.12 13.99 -17.05
N ASN A 305 -6.84 13.65 -17.03
CA ASN A 305 -6.27 12.68 -17.98
C ASN A 305 -6.57 11.23 -17.59
N LEU A 306 -6.96 10.97 -16.34
CA LEU A 306 -7.14 9.61 -15.79
C LEU A 306 -8.61 9.27 -15.48
N THR A 307 -9.51 10.24 -15.50
CA THR A 307 -10.96 10.03 -15.45
C THR A 307 -11.68 11.06 -16.32
N ASP A 308 -13.00 10.88 -16.51
CA ASP A 308 -13.86 11.89 -17.11
C ASP A 308 -14.56 12.75 -16.05
N GLU A 309 -15.23 12.12 -15.07
CA GLU A 309 -16.13 12.81 -14.14
C GLU A 309 -15.91 12.47 -12.65
N ASP A 310 -15.10 11.46 -12.30
CA ASP A 310 -15.02 10.98 -10.92
C ASP A 310 -14.18 11.86 -9.98
N GLY A 311 -13.45 12.83 -10.54
CA GLY A 311 -12.68 13.84 -9.82
C GLY A 311 -11.30 13.34 -9.36
N PRO A 312 -10.62 14.11 -8.49
CA PRO A 312 -9.25 13.80 -8.06
C PRO A 312 -9.18 12.58 -7.14
N TYR A 313 -8.01 11.93 -7.13
CA TYR A 313 -7.70 10.80 -6.26
C TYR A 313 -6.29 10.93 -5.68
N ILE A 314 -6.01 10.17 -4.61
CA ILE A 314 -4.66 9.86 -4.17
C ILE A 314 -4.49 8.36 -4.04
N GLU A 315 -3.26 7.91 -3.89
CA GLU A 315 -2.93 6.49 -3.66
C GLU A 315 -2.40 6.30 -2.24
N LEU A 316 -2.95 5.34 -1.51
CA LEU A 316 -2.57 4.96 -0.15
C LEU A 316 -1.87 3.61 -0.15
N MET A 317 -0.64 3.57 -0.66
CA MET A 317 0.03 2.34 -1.04
C MET A 317 0.62 1.62 0.18
N THR A 318 0.55 0.29 0.19
CA THR A 318 1.03 -0.54 1.30
C THR A 318 2.01 -1.60 0.83
N GLY A 319 3.24 -1.51 1.35
CA GLY A 319 4.40 -2.27 0.91
C GLY A 319 4.62 -3.51 1.76
N VAL A 320 5.11 -4.59 1.15
CA VAL A 320 5.44 -5.86 1.84
C VAL A 320 6.90 -6.23 1.59
N PHE A 321 7.62 -6.50 2.68
CA PHE A 321 9.08 -6.63 2.74
C PHE A 321 9.85 -5.37 2.30
N THR A 322 9.15 -4.23 2.23
CA THR A 322 9.69 -2.96 1.77
C THR A 322 8.99 -1.79 2.45
N ASP A 323 9.76 -0.73 2.75
CA ASP A 323 9.26 0.52 3.31
C ASP A 323 9.32 1.71 2.32
N ASN A 324 9.95 1.54 1.15
CA ASN A 324 10.14 2.61 0.18
C ASN A 324 10.06 2.12 -1.28
N GLN A 325 10.23 3.01 -2.25
CA GLN A 325 10.25 2.68 -3.67
C GLN A 325 11.35 3.48 -4.38
N PRO A 326 12.24 2.84 -5.16
CA PRO A 326 12.39 1.39 -5.30
C PRO A 326 13.06 0.79 -4.06
N ASP A 327 12.57 -0.35 -3.57
CA ASP A 327 13.20 -1.13 -2.51
C ASP A 327 12.80 -2.61 -2.67
N PHE A 328 13.60 -3.32 -3.47
CA PHE A 328 13.29 -4.70 -3.88
C PHE A 328 13.78 -5.70 -2.85
N THR A 329 13.12 -6.83 -2.76
CA THR A 329 13.53 -7.98 -1.93
C THR A 329 14.00 -9.13 -2.82
N TRP A 330 14.96 -9.92 -2.33
CA TRP A 330 15.33 -11.18 -2.96
C TRP A 330 14.26 -12.26 -2.78
N LEU A 331 14.08 -13.08 -3.82
CA LEU A 331 13.32 -14.31 -3.81
C LEU A 331 14.24 -15.42 -4.34
N MET A 332 14.71 -16.27 -3.44
CA MET A 332 15.70 -17.31 -3.72
C MET A 332 15.14 -18.40 -4.64
N PRO A 333 15.99 -19.21 -5.29
CA PRO A 333 15.53 -20.29 -6.16
C PRO A 333 14.50 -21.18 -5.47
N TYR A 334 13.33 -21.36 -6.10
CA TYR A 334 12.24 -22.18 -5.56
C TYR A 334 11.70 -21.72 -4.20
N GLU A 335 12.02 -20.49 -3.79
CA GLU A 335 11.46 -19.89 -2.59
C GLU A 335 10.03 -19.42 -2.83
N GLU A 336 9.21 -19.59 -1.80
CA GLU A 336 7.87 -19.05 -1.69
C GLU A 336 7.80 -18.07 -0.52
N LYS A 337 7.22 -16.89 -0.77
CA LYS A 337 6.84 -15.93 0.27
C LYS A 337 5.33 -15.73 0.25
N THR A 338 4.73 -15.79 1.44
CA THR A 338 3.29 -15.56 1.62
C THR A 338 3.03 -14.50 2.67
N PHE A 339 1.98 -13.72 2.49
CA PHE A 339 1.56 -12.70 3.45
C PHE A 339 0.08 -12.39 3.31
N THR A 340 -0.44 -11.68 4.30
CA THR A 340 -1.85 -11.29 4.37
C THR A 340 -1.97 -9.80 4.62
N GLN A 341 -2.89 -9.16 3.91
CA GLN A 341 -3.28 -7.76 4.08
C GLN A 341 -4.80 -7.68 4.23
N TYR A 342 -5.28 -6.67 4.95
CA TYR A 342 -6.71 -6.41 5.12
C TYR A 342 -7.03 -4.99 4.66
N PHE A 343 -8.11 -4.85 3.89
CA PHE A 343 -8.67 -3.55 3.52
C PHE A 343 -10.11 -3.46 4.01
N LEU A 344 -10.45 -2.37 4.69
CA LEU A 344 -11.78 -2.19 5.26
C LEU A 344 -12.27 -0.74 5.15
N PRO A 345 -13.58 -0.55 4.96
CA PRO A 345 -14.20 0.76 5.15
C PRO A 345 -14.25 1.09 6.64
N TYR A 346 -14.18 2.38 6.96
CA TYR A 346 -14.58 2.86 8.28
C TYR A 346 -15.34 4.17 8.17
N ARG A 347 -16.08 4.52 9.22
CA ARG A 347 -17.02 5.65 9.22
C ARG A 347 -17.07 6.33 10.58
N GLU A 348 -17.28 7.64 10.57
CA GLU A 348 -17.59 8.48 11.74
C GLU A 348 -16.55 8.50 12.89
N LEU A 349 -15.47 7.71 12.79
CA LEU A 349 -14.39 7.63 13.77
C LEU A 349 -13.47 8.86 13.74
N GLY A 350 -13.23 9.45 12.57
CA GLY A 350 -12.22 10.48 12.42
C GLY A 350 -10.81 9.91 12.31
N LYS A 351 -9.85 10.56 12.98
CA LYS A 351 -8.43 10.18 12.91
C LYS A 351 -8.15 8.96 13.80
N VAL A 352 -8.03 7.80 13.18
CA VAL A 352 -7.70 6.54 13.87
C VAL A 352 -6.37 6.66 14.62
N LYS A 353 -6.37 6.24 15.90
CA LYS A 353 -5.19 6.20 16.78
C LYS A 353 -4.54 4.82 16.82
N ASN A 354 -5.33 3.75 16.73
CA ASN A 354 -4.84 2.40 16.50
C ASN A 354 -5.90 1.57 15.78
N ALA A 355 -5.49 0.52 15.07
CA ALA A 355 -6.38 -0.46 14.46
C ALA A 355 -5.74 -1.84 14.35
N THR A 356 -6.59 -2.85 14.50
CA THR A 356 -6.37 -4.21 14.03
C THR A 356 -7.40 -4.54 12.95
N LYS A 357 -7.33 -5.74 12.35
CA LYS A 357 -8.35 -6.18 11.39
C LYS A 357 -9.75 -6.31 12.02
N ASP A 358 -9.82 -6.43 13.35
CA ASP A 358 -11.06 -6.72 14.09
C ASP A 358 -11.67 -5.47 14.74
N ILE A 359 -10.85 -4.46 15.07
CA ILE A 359 -11.27 -3.28 15.84
C ILE A 359 -10.43 -2.03 15.51
N LEU A 360 -11.09 -0.88 15.49
CA LEU A 360 -10.51 0.44 15.22
C LEU A 360 -10.83 1.35 16.40
N LEU A 361 -9.84 2.15 16.81
CA LEU A 361 -9.93 3.05 17.95
C LEU A 361 -9.52 4.46 17.55
N THR A 362 -10.35 5.43 17.91
CA THR A 362 -9.98 6.85 17.95
C THR A 362 -10.14 7.36 19.37
N VAL A 363 -9.18 8.16 19.82
CA VAL A 363 -9.22 8.88 21.10
C VAL A 363 -8.81 10.32 20.85
N THR A 364 -9.59 11.27 21.35
CA THR A 364 -9.34 12.71 21.22
C THR A 364 -9.57 13.38 22.57
N ALA A 365 -8.63 14.21 23.01
CA ALA A 365 -8.80 15.06 24.17
C ALA A 365 -9.37 16.42 23.72
N GLU A 366 -10.50 16.82 24.29
CA GLU A 366 -11.17 18.09 24.03
C GLU A 366 -11.51 18.76 25.37
N GLU A 367 -10.94 19.94 25.62
CA GLU A 367 -11.13 20.70 26.87
C GLU A 367 -10.82 19.87 28.14
N SER A 368 -11.85 19.41 28.85
CA SER A 368 -11.77 18.59 30.07
C SER A 368 -12.40 17.21 29.86
N LYS A 369 -12.47 16.72 28.62
CA LYS A 369 -13.02 15.41 28.26
C LYS A 369 -12.09 14.64 27.33
N LEU A 370 -11.90 13.36 27.62
CA LEU A 370 -11.34 12.39 26.70
C LEU A 370 -12.50 11.68 25.99
N HIS A 371 -12.64 11.97 24.71
CA HIS A 371 -13.65 11.38 23.85
C HIS A 371 -13.05 10.20 23.09
N PHE A 372 -13.75 9.08 23.02
CA PHE A 372 -13.27 7.93 22.26
C PHE A 372 -14.37 7.24 21.47
N LYS A 373 -13.98 6.69 20.32
CA LYS A 373 -14.85 6.00 19.38
C LYS A 373 -14.25 4.66 19.00
N ILE A 374 -15.09 3.63 18.96
CA ILE A 374 -14.72 2.26 18.61
C ILE A 374 -15.61 1.77 17.47
N MET A 375 -14.98 1.21 16.44
CA MET A 375 -15.65 0.44 15.38
C MET A 375 -15.07 -0.98 15.38
N VAL A 376 -15.92 -1.98 15.16
CA VAL A 376 -15.50 -3.38 15.01
C VAL A 376 -15.89 -3.91 13.63
N THR A 377 -15.17 -4.88 13.12
CA THR A 377 -15.46 -5.47 11.79
C THR A 377 -16.30 -6.74 11.88
N SER A 378 -16.50 -7.30 13.08
CA SER A 378 -17.43 -8.40 13.37
C SER A 378 -18.09 -8.15 14.72
N ILE A 379 -19.13 -8.92 15.06
CA ILE A 379 -19.76 -8.83 16.39
C ILE A 379 -18.73 -9.23 17.46
N GLN A 380 -18.57 -8.38 18.48
CA GLN A 380 -17.72 -8.61 19.66
C GLN A 380 -18.58 -8.52 20.93
N PRO A 381 -19.20 -9.63 21.36
CA PRO A 381 -20.06 -9.63 22.54
C PRO A 381 -19.22 -9.42 23.80
N THR A 382 -19.84 -8.88 24.85
CA THR A 382 -19.27 -8.90 26.21
C THR A 382 -17.86 -8.26 26.27
N SER A 383 -17.56 -7.30 25.39
CA SER A 383 -16.25 -6.65 25.30
C SER A 383 -16.02 -5.72 26.47
N LYS A 384 -14.83 -5.73 27.05
CA LYS A 384 -14.46 -4.89 28.19
C LYS A 384 -13.58 -3.74 27.74
N ILE A 385 -14.04 -2.51 27.94
CA ILE A 385 -13.29 -1.28 27.66
C ILE A 385 -12.67 -0.80 28.97
N LEU A 386 -11.35 -0.67 28.99
CA LEU A 386 -10.57 -0.23 30.13
C LEU A 386 -9.80 1.04 29.74
N VAL A 387 -9.98 2.11 30.52
CA VAL A 387 -9.22 3.35 30.33
C VAL A 387 -8.58 3.75 31.64
N SER A 388 -7.26 3.82 31.64
CA SER A 388 -6.46 4.27 32.78
C SER A 388 -5.71 5.54 32.42
N ILE A 389 -5.66 6.48 33.36
CA ILE A 389 -4.90 7.73 33.25
C ILE A 389 -3.97 7.80 34.45
N GLY A 390 -2.65 7.91 34.21
CA GLY A 390 -1.66 7.96 35.28
C GLY A 390 -1.65 6.70 36.16
N GLY A 391 -2.00 5.55 35.60
CA GLY A 391 -2.14 4.28 36.31
C GLY A 391 -3.44 4.09 37.10
N LYS A 392 -4.33 5.10 37.13
CA LYS A 392 -5.65 5.01 37.77
C LYS A 392 -6.71 4.62 36.74
N LEU A 393 -7.41 3.52 36.98
CA LEU A 393 -8.53 3.07 36.14
C LEU A 393 -9.71 4.04 36.32
N GLY A 394 -10.00 4.83 35.28
CA GLY A 394 -11.07 5.83 35.25
C GLY A 394 -12.34 5.35 34.54
N TYR A 395 -12.23 4.32 33.71
CA TYR A 395 -13.35 3.76 32.96
C TYR A 395 -13.20 2.25 32.82
N ASN A 396 -14.29 1.53 33.08
CA ASN A 396 -14.36 0.08 33.05
C ASN A 396 -15.79 -0.36 32.76
N ASN A 397 -16.15 -0.42 31.48
CA ASN A 397 -17.48 -0.80 31.05
C ASN A 397 -17.42 -2.04 30.17
N GLN A 398 -18.46 -2.87 30.31
CA GLN A 398 -18.70 -4.04 29.47
C GLN A 398 -19.79 -3.71 28.47
N VAL A 399 -19.53 -3.92 27.19
CA VAL A 399 -20.40 -3.50 26.08
C VAL A 399 -20.43 -4.56 24.99
N ASN A 400 -21.52 -4.60 24.23
CA ASN A 400 -21.58 -5.39 23.00
C ASN A 400 -21.22 -4.45 21.84
N LEU A 401 -20.21 -4.82 21.04
CA LEU A 401 -19.82 -4.06 19.86
C LEU A 401 -20.25 -4.80 18.61
N GLN A 402 -20.73 -4.07 17.60
CA GLN A 402 -21.17 -4.63 16.33
C GLN A 402 -20.85 -3.69 15.16
N PRO A 403 -20.63 -4.21 13.92
CA PRO A 403 -20.19 -3.38 12.79
C PRO A 403 -21.16 -2.26 12.39
N GLU A 404 -22.46 -2.46 12.64
CA GLU A 404 -23.52 -1.52 12.33
C GLU A 404 -23.56 -0.29 13.24
N GLU A 405 -22.79 -0.25 14.33
CA GLU A 405 -22.78 0.85 15.29
C GLU A 405 -21.36 1.31 15.61
N ILE A 406 -21.20 2.62 15.82
CA ILE A 406 -20.00 3.19 16.41
C ILE A 406 -20.26 3.33 17.90
N PHE A 407 -19.44 2.67 18.72
CA PHE A 407 -19.48 2.90 20.16
C PHE A 407 -18.74 4.20 20.47
N GLU A 408 -19.36 5.09 21.23
CA GLU A 408 -18.85 6.42 21.53
C GLU A 408 -19.13 6.73 23.00
N ASP A 409 -18.12 7.15 23.75
CA ASP A 409 -18.27 7.61 25.13
C ASP A 409 -17.18 8.64 25.48
N LEU A 410 -17.33 9.28 26.64
CA LEU A 410 -16.45 10.32 27.14
C LEU A 410 -16.09 10.10 28.60
N ILE A 411 -14.87 10.48 28.97
CA ILE A 411 -14.37 10.44 30.35
C ILE A 411 -13.89 11.84 30.71
N ALA A 412 -14.19 12.30 31.92
CA ALA A 412 -13.64 13.56 32.41
C ALA A 412 -12.11 13.46 32.58
N ILE A 413 -11.39 14.47 32.12
CA ILE A 413 -9.94 14.60 32.28
C ILE A 413 -9.60 15.94 32.92
N GLU A 414 -8.44 15.99 33.57
CA GLU A 414 -7.89 17.20 34.16
C GLU A 414 -7.41 18.18 33.06
N ALA A 415 -7.34 19.46 33.38
CA ALA A 415 -6.99 20.50 32.40
C ALA A 415 -5.56 20.39 31.86
N ASP A 416 -4.66 19.74 32.62
CA ASP A 416 -3.26 19.47 32.29
C ASP A 416 -3.02 18.02 31.84
N PHE A 417 -4.06 17.34 31.35
CA PHE A 417 -3.97 15.98 30.82
C PHE A 417 -2.86 15.83 29.76
N ASP A 418 -1.93 14.91 30.02
CA ASP A 418 -0.94 14.44 29.06
C ASP A 418 -1.39 13.10 28.46
N GLU A 419 -1.55 13.05 27.13
CA GLU A 419 -1.93 11.83 26.40
C GLU A 419 -0.97 10.66 26.67
N LYS A 420 0.28 10.91 27.06
CA LYS A 420 1.25 9.87 27.44
C LYS A 420 0.86 9.11 28.70
N GLN A 421 -0.01 9.67 29.54
CA GLN A 421 -0.49 8.99 30.74
C GLN A 421 -1.64 8.01 30.44
N LEU A 422 -2.14 8.00 29.20
CA LEU A 422 -3.26 7.17 28.77
C LEU A 422 -2.83 5.73 28.52
N LEU A 423 -3.60 4.80 29.06
CA LEU A 423 -3.68 3.41 28.61
C LEU A 423 -5.14 3.10 28.29
N PHE A 424 -5.43 2.89 27.00
CA PHE A 424 -6.73 2.46 26.53
C PHE A 424 -6.64 1.01 26.05
N GLN A 425 -7.52 0.14 26.52
CA GLN A 425 -7.56 -1.27 26.12
C GLN A 425 -9.00 -1.70 25.86
N VAL A 426 -9.17 -2.55 24.86
CA VAL A 426 -10.40 -3.33 24.68
C VAL A 426 -10.06 -4.80 24.72
N LEU A 427 -10.74 -5.54 25.60
CA LEU A 427 -10.60 -6.99 25.73
C LEU A 427 -11.88 -7.66 25.23
N ASN A 428 -11.75 -8.85 24.62
CA ASN A 428 -12.90 -9.68 24.28
C ASN A 428 -13.48 -10.39 25.52
N GLU A 429 -14.53 -11.19 25.31
CA GLU A 429 -15.19 -11.98 26.36
C GLU A 429 -14.25 -12.93 27.11
N GLU A 430 -13.22 -13.46 26.43
CA GLU A 430 -12.21 -14.37 26.99
C GLU A 430 -11.07 -13.63 27.72
N GLY A 431 -11.10 -12.29 27.75
CA GLY A 431 -10.06 -11.45 28.33
C GLY A 431 -8.83 -11.24 27.44
N LYS A 432 -8.88 -11.68 26.16
CA LYS A 432 -7.83 -11.41 25.17
C LYS A 432 -7.91 -9.96 24.71
N GLU A 433 -6.76 -9.29 24.67
CA GLU A 433 -6.65 -7.92 24.15
C GLU A 433 -6.95 -7.89 22.64
N LEU A 434 -7.96 -7.10 22.25
CA LEU A 434 -8.32 -6.82 20.86
C LEU A 434 -7.55 -5.61 20.32
N ILE A 435 -7.33 -4.61 21.17
CA ILE A 435 -6.56 -3.40 20.84
C ILE A 435 -6.05 -2.73 22.12
N ARG A 436 -4.89 -2.08 21.99
CA ARG A 436 -4.27 -1.24 23.01
C ARG A 436 -3.81 0.06 22.40
N TYR A 437 -3.97 1.16 23.12
CA TYR A 437 -3.37 2.44 22.78
C TYR A 437 -2.70 3.05 24.01
N GLN A 438 -1.39 3.22 23.92
CA GLN A 438 -0.55 3.70 25.00
C GLN A 438 0.53 4.64 24.43
N PRO A 439 0.23 5.94 24.26
CA PRO A 439 1.13 6.89 23.57
C PRO A 439 2.52 7.01 24.19
N ALA A 440 2.67 6.71 25.48
CA ALA A 440 3.97 6.65 26.15
C ALA A 440 4.94 5.63 25.54
N GLU A 441 4.46 4.58 24.86
CA GLU A 441 5.29 3.56 24.22
C GLU A 441 5.73 3.96 22.80
N ASN A 442 5.15 5.03 22.22
CA ASN A 442 5.55 5.50 20.90
C ASN A 442 7.01 5.96 20.95
N LYS A 443 7.85 5.34 20.12
CA LYS A 443 9.27 5.71 20.01
C LYS A 443 9.40 7.13 19.49
N LYS A 444 10.25 7.92 20.15
CA LYS A 444 10.69 9.21 19.60
C LYS A 444 11.85 8.97 18.64
N ASN A 445 11.54 8.70 17.38
CA ASN A 445 12.56 8.49 16.36
C ASN A 445 13.30 9.80 16.05
N GLU A 446 14.62 9.73 15.88
CA GLU A 446 15.38 10.85 15.30
C GLU A 446 14.97 11.03 13.82
N MET A 447 15.09 12.26 13.32
CA MET A 447 14.88 12.51 11.90
C MET A 447 15.93 11.74 11.11
N PRO A 448 15.54 10.86 10.18
CA PRO A 448 16.50 10.07 9.44
C PRO A 448 17.19 10.91 8.36
N GLU A 449 18.37 10.46 7.93
CA GLU A 449 19.12 11.12 6.86
C GLU A 449 18.68 10.63 5.47
N ALA A 450 18.81 11.50 4.48
CA ALA A 450 18.62 11.13 3.09
C ALA A 450 19.69 10.13 2.61
N ALA A 451 19.30 9.22 1.72
CA ALA A 451 20.19 8.28 1.08
C ALA A 451 21.25 9.00 0.26
N MET A 452 22.50 8.57 0.43
CA MET A 452 23.64 9.08 -0.33
C MET A 452 23.95 8.15 -1.51
N PRO A 453 24.46 8.70 -2.64
CA PRO A 453 24.92 7.87 -3.75
C PRO A 453 26.07 6.96 -3.31
N ALA A 454 26.14 5.76 -3.91
CA ALA A 454 27.28 4.87 -3.70
C ALA A 454 28.60 5.53 -4.16
N LEU A 455 29.67 5.31 -3.39
CA LEU A 455 31.02 5.72 -3.78
C LEU A 455 31.46 4.97 -5.05
N MET A 456 32.38 5.54 -5.83
CA MET A 456 32.96 4.82 -6.96
C MET A 456 33.76 3.61 -6.45
N PRO A 457 33.86 2.50 -7.20
CA PRO A 457 34.50 1.26 -6.71
C PRO A 457 35.88 1.48 -6.09
N LYS A 458 36.75 2.29 -6.72
CA LYS A 458 38.10 2.58 -6.23
C LYS A 458 38.14 3.35 -4.91
N GLU A 459 37.07 4.08 -4.57
CA GLU A 459 36.96 4.88 -3.35
C GLU A 459 36.39 4.06 -2.18
N VAL A 460 35.74 2.93 -2.46
CA VAL A 460 35.25 2.00 -1.44
C VAL A 460 36.42 1.33 -0.76
N LYS A 461 36.45 1.30 0.58
CA LYS A 461 37.66 0.94 1.35
C LYS A 461 37.89 -0.56 1.49
N SER A 462 36.84 -1.37 1.55
CA SER A 462 36.94 -2.81 1.84
C SER A 462 36.23 -3.67 0.78
N ASN A 463 36.72 -4.90 0.61
CA ASN A 463 36.08 -5.88 -0.27
C ASN A 463 34.67 -6.26 0.20
N GLU A 464 34.44 -6.25 1.52
CA GLU A 464 33.10 -6.44 2.08
C GLU A 464 32.13 -5.38 1.57
N GLN A 465 32.52 -4.11 1.64
CA GLN A 465 31.66 -3.02 1.23
C GLN A 465 31.45 -3.03 -0.30
N LEU A 466 32.46 -3.41 -1.09
CA LEU A 466 32.32 -3.61 -2.53
C LEU A 466 31.29 -4.70 -2.85
N PHE A 467 31.37 -5.84 -2.17
CA PHE A 467 30.42 -6.94 -2.32
C PHE A 467 28.99 -6.49 -1.97
N LEU A 468 28.80 -5.85 -0.81
CA LEU A 468 27.48 -5.39 -0.35
C LEU A 468 26.88 -4.32 -1.27
N ILE A 469 27.69 -3.39 -1.79
CA ILE A 469 27.24 -2.42 -2.79
C ILE A 469 26.79 -3.13 -4.06
N GLY A 470 27.59 -4.07 -4.59
CA GLY A 470 27.21 -4.84 -5.77
C GLY A 470 25.89 -5.60 -5.57
N GLN A 471 25.72 -6.27 -4.42
CA GLN A 471 24.48 -6.98 -4.08
C GLN A 471 23.28 -6.02 -4.00
N HIS A 472 23.45 -4.86 -3.38
CA HIS A 472 22.41 -3.83 -3.28
C HIS A 472 22.01 -3.31 -4.68
N LEU A 473 22.99 -3.02 -5.54
CA LEU A 473 22.74 -2.54 -6.91
C LEU A 473 21.98 -3.56 -7.76
N GLU A 474 22.29 -4.85 -7.62
CA GLU A 474 21.52 -5.92 -8.26
C GLU A 474 20.11 -6.04 -7.70
N GLN A 475 19.99 -6.06 -6.37
CA GLN A 475 18.72 -6.19 -5.67
C GLN A 475 17.73 -5.12 -6.15
N TYR A 476 18.16 -3.86 -6.15
CA TYR A 476 17.34 -2.69 -6.47
C TYR A 476 17.16 -2.47 -7.98
N ARG A 477 17.73 -3.34 -8.81
CA ARG A 477 17.75 -3.21 -10.27
C ARG A 477 18.24 -1.81 -10.67
N HIS A 478 19.36 -1.38 -10.09
CA HIS A 478 19.77 0.01 -10.15
C HIS A 478 19.98 0.47 -11.61
N ALA A 479 19.40 1.61 -11.99
CA ALA A 479 19.40 2.06 -13.40
C ALA A 479 20.68 2.79 -13.82
N THR A 480 21.36 3.48 -12.90
CA THR A 480 22.53 4.32 -13.23
C THR A 480 23.88 3.70 -12.86
N PHE A 481 23.98 2.96 -11.75
CA PHE A 481 25.18 2.22 -11.34
C PHE A 481 25.08 0.74 -11.76
N SER A 482 26.21 0.17 -12.20
CA SER A 482 26.36 -1.25 -12.46
C SER A 482 27.02 -1.95 -11.27
N PRO A 483 26.60 -3.18 -10.89
CA PRO A 483 27.27 -3.96 -9.85
C PRO A 483 28.63 -4.51 -10.28
N VAL A 484 28.82 -4.76 -11.58
CA VAL A 484 30.03 -5.43 -12.13
C VAL A 484 31.33 -4.73 -11.72
N PRO A 485 31.49 -3.40 -11.87
CA PRO A 485 32.72 -2.71 -11.45
C PRO A 485 33.07 -2.87 -9.97
N TYR A 486 32.07 -3.07 -9.10
CA TYR A 486 32.31 -3.28 -7.67
C TYR A 486 32.87 -4.68 -7.41
N TYR A 487 32.31 -5.70 -8.06
CA TYR A 487 32.83 -7.07 -7.97
C TYR A 487 34.23 -7.21 -8.58
N GLU A 488 34.45 -6.59 -9.73
CA GLU A 488 35.77 -6.58 -10.39
C GLU A 488 36.83 -5.89 -9.52
N GLU A 489 36.50 -4.75 -8.92
CA GLU A 489 37.42 -4.06 -8.02
C GLU A 489 37.76 -4.92 -6.79
N ALA A 490 36.78 -5.65 -6.24
CA ALA A 490 37.03 -6.54 -5.10
C ALA A 490 37.96 -7.70 -5.50
N LEU A 491 37.75 -8.29 -6.68
CA LEU A 491 38.58 -9.37 -7.22
C LEU A 491 39.99 -8.89 -7.62
N ASN A 492 40.14 -7.63 -8.04
CA ASN A 492 41.45 -7.03 -8.28
C ASN A 492 42.26 -6.89 -6.98
N ARG A 493 41.59 -6.64 -5.86
CA ARG A 493 42.22 -6.52 -4.53
C ARG A 493 42.49 -7.88 -3.90
N ASP A 494 41.58 -8.83 -4.07
CA ASP A 494 41.70 -10.20 -3.60
C ASP A 494 41.10 -11.17 -4.62
N THR A 495 41.98 -11.78 -5.41
CA THR A 495 41.60 -12.76 -6.45
C THR A 495 40.96 -14.02 -5.88
N SER A 496 41.08 -14.26 -4.57
CA SER A 496 40.50 -15.42 -3.88
C SER A 496 39.15 -15.16 -3.22
N ASP A 497 38.60 -13.93 -3.34
CA ASP A 497 37.28 -13.60 -2.78
C ASP A 497 36.17 -14.34 -3.52
N LEU A 498 35.80 -15.49 -2.97
CA LEU A 498 34.85 -16.42 -3.53
C LEU A 498 33.43 -15.82 -3.67
N ARG A 499 33.07 -14.84 -2.83
CA ARG A 499 31.75 -14.21 -2.85
C ARG A 499 31.60 -13.32 -4.06
N ASN A 500 32.59 -12.45 -4.30
CA ASN A 500 32.63 -11.58 -5.48
C ASN A 500 32.78 -12.40 -6.78
N ASN A 501 33.57 -13.48 -6.75
CA ASN A 501 33.70 -14.39 -7.89
C ASN A 501 32.35 -15.03 -8.26
N ASN A 502 31.66 -15.59 -7.27
CA ASN A 502 30.34 -16.19 -7.48
C ASN A 502 29.28 -15.16 -7.90
N ALA A 503 29.27 -13.97 -7.31
CA ALA A 503 28.32 -12.92 -7.66
C ALA A 503 28.50 -12.46 -9.11
N LEU A 504 29.76 -12.22 -9.54
CA LEU A 504 30.07 -11.85 -10.91
C LEU A 504 29.75 -12.98 -11.90
N GLY A 505 30.09 -14.23 -11.55
CA GLY A 505 29.74 -15.41 -12.35
C GLY A 505 28.23 -15.59 -12.52
N LEU A 506 27.46 -15.42 -11.43
CA LEU A 506 25.99 -15.46 -11.47
C LEU A 506 25.41 -14.33 -12.33
N TRP A 507 25.98 -13.13 -12.25
CA TRP A 507 25.58 -11.99 -13.06
C TRP A 507 25.75 -12.28 -14.56
N TYR A 508 26.88 -12.86 -14.97
CA TYR A 508 27.11 -13.28 -16.37
C TYR A 508 26.16 -14.41 -16.78
N LEU A 509 25.98 -15.44 -15.93
CA LEU A 509 25.10 -16.57 -16.21
C LEU A 509 23.65 -16.13 -16.51
N ARG A 510 23.14 -15.10 -15.83
CA ARG A 510 21.78 -14.56 -16.08
C ARG A 510 21.63 -13.92 -17.46
N ARG A 511 22.72 -13.49 -18.09
CA ARG A 511 22.71 -12.75 -19.37
C ARG A 511 22.96 -13.63 -20.59
N GLY A 512 23.29 -14.91 -20.39
CA GLY A 512 23.59 -15.86 -21.45
C GLY A 512 25.09 -15.92 -21.72
#